data_AF-A0A7G6SM74-F1
#
_entry.id   AF-A0A7G6SM74-F1
#
_cell.length_a   1.000
_cell.length_b   1.000
_cell.length_c   1.000
_cell.angle_alpha   90.00
_cell.angle_beta   90.00
_cell.angle_gamma   90.00
#
_symmetry.space_group_name_H-M   'P 1'
#
loop_
_entity.id
_entity.type
_entity.pdbx_description
1 polymer ?
#
loop_
_entity_poly.entity_id
_entity_poly.type
_entity_poly.pdbx_seq_one_letter_code
_entity_poly.pdbx_strand_id
1 'polypeptide(L)' 'MSALLSFLLGNPTLLGIGAAILATLGWGVRQRLAGERSERARQAAAEAAAHDIADQVQNDVGALPAATARKELKSWARD' A
#
# COMPACT_ATOMS: atom_id res chain seq x y z
N MET A 1 26.12 -8.89 -38.01
CA MET A 1 25.69 -8.88 -36.59
C MET A 1 26.87 -8.79 -35.62
N SER A 2 27.89 -9.63 -35.79
CA SER A 2 29.09 -9.69 -34.93
C SER A 2 29.89 -8.38 -34.88
N ALA A 3 30.07 -7.70 -36.02
CA ALA A 3 30.78 -6.42 -36.06
C ALA A 3 30.06 -5.29 -35.30
N LEU A 4 28.72 -5.26 -35.37
CA LEU A 4 27.92 -4.25 -34.67
C LEU A 4 27.96 -4.48 -33.15
N LEU A 5 27.85 -5.75 -32.72
CA LEU A 5 28.00 -6.12 -31.32
C LEU A 5 29.41 -5.81 -30.81
N SER A 6 30.44 -6.17 -31.57
CA SER A 6 31.83 -5.89 -31.18
C SER A 6 32.13 -4.39 -31.10
N PHE A 7 31.49 -3.57 -31.93
CA PHE A 7 31.56 -2.11 -31.86
C PHE A 7 30.84 -1.56 -30.61
N LEU A 8 29.64 -2.05 -30.32
CA LEU A 8 28.84 -1.62 -29.17
C LEU A 8 29.47 -2.04 -27.83
N LEU A 9 29.96 -3.28 -27.74
CA LEU A 9 30.57 -3.86 -26.55
C LEU A 9 32.06 -3.51 -26.41
N GLY A 10 32.73 -3.15 -27.50
CA GLY A 10 34.14 -2.73 -27.48
C GLY A 10 34.35 -1.26 -27.11
N ASN A 11 33.28 -0.46 -27.04
CA ASN A 11 33.36 0.95 -26.71
C ASN A 11 32.88 1.21 -25.26
N PRO A 12 33.79 1.54 -24.33
CA PRO A 12 33.46 1.72 -22.92
C PRO A 12 32.49 2.89 -22.68
N THR A 13 32.50 3.91 -23.54
CA THR A 13 31.56 5.03 -23.46
C THR A 13 30.14 4.59 -23.78
N LEU A 14 29.96 3.78 -24.83
CA LEU A 14 28.63 3.27 -25.20
C LEU A 14 28.08 2.31 -24.14
N LEU A 15 28.96 1.48 -23.56
CA LEU A 15 28.60 0.64 -22.42
C LEU A 15 28.19 1.47 -21.19
N GLY A 16 28.95 2.51 -20.86
CA GLY A 16 28.64 3.40 -19.75
C GLY A 16 27.28 4.10 -19.92
N ILE A 17 27.00 4.62 -21.11
CA ILE A 17 25.71 5.23 -21.43
C ILE A 17 24.58 4.21 -21.34
N GLY A 18 24.75 3.02 -21.93
CA GLY A 18 23.76 1.95 -21.87
C GLY A 18 23.46 1.50 -20.44
N ALA A 19 24.49 1.32 -19.62
CA ALA A 19 24.37 0.96 -18.21
C ALA A 19 23.64 2.05 -17.41
N ALA A 20 23.95 3.33 -17.66
CA ALA A 20 23.28 4.44 -17.00
C ALA A 20 21.79 4.48 -17.33
N ILE A 21 21.42 4.27 -18.60
CA ILE A 21 20.02 4.21 -19.03
C ILE A 21 19.29 3.05 -18.34
N LEU A 22 19.89 1.86 -18.30
CA LEU A 22 19.27 0.71 -17.63
C LEU A 22 19.12 0.94 -16.12
N ALA A 23 20.10 1.59 -15.49
CA ALA A 23 20.06 1.91 -14.06
C ALA A 23 18.93 2.90 -13.72
N THR A 24 18.75 3.96 -14.52
CA THR A 24 17.68 4.95 -14.28
C THR A 24 16.30 4.34 -14.49
N LEU A 25 16.13 3.50 -15.52
CA LEU A 25 14.89 2.76 -15.75
C LEU A 25 14.60 1.79 -14.60
N GLY A 26 15.59 1.02 -14.17
CA GLY A 26 15.45 0.08 -13.06
C GLY A 26 15.11 0.77 -11.74
N TRP A 27 15.73 1.93 -11.47
CA TRP A 27 15.42 2.74 -10.31
C TRP A 27 13.99 3.30 -10.35
N GLY A 28 13.55 3.84 -11.49
CA GLY A 28 12.19 4.35 -11.66
C GLY A 28 11.11 3.28 -11.44
N VAL A 29 11.31 2.07 -11.97
CA VAL A 29 10.39 0.93 -11.73
C VAL A 29 10.36 0.55 -10.26
N ARG A 30 11.54 0.42 -9.62
CA ARG A 30 11.63 0.12 -8.18
C ARG A 30 10.92 1.17 -7.33
N GLN A 31 11.07 2.45 -7.66
CA GLN A 31 10.45 3.56 -6.94
C GLN A 31 8.92 3.48 -7.01
N ARG A 32 8.34 3.17 -8.18
CA ARG A 32 6.88 3.01 -8.31
C ARG A 32 6.36 1.82 -7.51
N LEU A 33 7.03 0.68 -7.58
CA LEU A 33 6.67 -0.50 -6.80
C LEU A 33 6.79 -0.28 -5.28
N ALA A 34 7.75 0.54 -4.85
CA ALA A 34 7.88 0.93 -3.44
C ALA A 34 6.71 1.83 -2.99
N GLY A 35 6.29 2.76 -3.83
CA GLY A 35 5.12 3.61 -3.58
C GLY A 35 3.82 2.80 -3.43
N GLU A 36 3.54 1.88 -4.37
CA GLU A 36 2.35 1.03 -4.31
C GLU A 36 2.29 0.15 -3.05
N ARG A 37 3.44 -0.41 -2.63
CA ARG A 37 3.51 -1.19 -1.39
C ARG A 37 3.27 -0.33 -0.16
N SER A 38 3.79 0.89 -0.15
CA SER A 38 3.60 1.85 0.94
C SER A 38 2.13 2.24 1.08
N GLU A 39 1.46 2.57 -0.02
CA GLU A 39 0.04 2.94 0.02
C GLU A 39 -0.85 1.76 0.44
N ARG A 40 -0.57 0.54 -0.06
CA ARG A 40 -1.29 -0.66 0.39
C ARG A 40 -1.05 -0.96 1.87
N ALA A 41 0.17 -0.79 2.36
CA ALA A 41 0.46 -0.97 3.78
C ALA A 41 -0.27 0.07 4.64
N ARG A 42 -0.35 1.33 4.18
CA ARG A 42 -1.11 2.39 4.85
C ARG A 42 -2.61 2.08 4.89
N GLN A 43 -3.17 1.61 3.78
CA GLN A 43 -4.57 1.18 3.70
C GLN A 43 -4.84 0.01 4.64
N ALA A 44 -4.01 -1.04 4.63
CA ALA A 44 -4.15 -2.19 5.52
C ALA A 44 -4.06 -1.80 7.00
N ALA A 45 -3.18 -0.87 7.36
CA ALA A 45 -3.09 -0.34 8.72
C ALA A 45 -4.34 0.44 9.14
N ALA A 46 -4.91 1.24 8.23
CA ALA A 46 -6.15 1.98 8.48
C ALA A 46 -7.35 1.04 8.62
N GLU A 47 -7.44 0.00 7.79
CA GLU A 47 -8.47 -1.03 7.86
C GLU A 47 -8.37 -1.84 9.16
N ALA A 48 -7.16 -2.24 9.57
CA ALA A 48 -6.94 -2.90 10.85
C ALA A 48 -7.39 -2.03 12.03
N ALA A 49 -7.05 -0.74 12.03
CA ALA A 49 -7.50 0.18 13.08
C ALA A 49 -9.04 0.35 13.10
N ALA A 50 -9.68 0.34 11.93
CA ALA A 50 -11.14 0.37 11.85
C ALA A 50 -11.78 -0.91 12.38
N HIS A 51 -11.16 -2.07 12.11
CA HIS A 51 -11.59 -3.35 12.68
C HIS A 51 -11.46 -3.37 14.21
N ASP A 52 -10.35 -2.88 14.76
CA ASP A 52 -10.17 -2.80 16.22
C ASP A 52 -11.28 -1.98 16.88
N ILE A 53 -11.67 -0.85 16.28
CA ILE A 53 -12.78 -0.01 16.76
C ILE A 53 -14.11 -0.74 16.63
N ALA A 54 -14.36 -1.42 15.51
CA ALA A 54 -15.59 -2.17 15.30
C ALA A 54 -15.74 -3.29 16.33
N ASP A 55 -14.66 -4.02 16.62
CA ASP A 55 -14.62 -5.06 17.62
C ASP A 55 -14.85 -4.49 19.03
N GLN A 56 -14.26 -3.33 19.33
CA GLN A 56 -14.52 -2.62 20.59
C GLN A 56 -16.00 -2.24 20.72
N VAL A 57 -16.58 -1.62 19.69
CA VAL A 57 -18.01 -1.24 19.69
C VAL A 57 -18.89 -2.46 19.87
N GLN A 58 -18.61 -3.55 19.16
CA GLN A 58 -19.37 -4.79 19.27
C GLN A 58 -19.30 -5.38 20.69
N ASN A 59 -18.12 -5.35 21.30
CA ASN A 59 -17.92 -5.80 22.68
C ASN A 59 -18.67 -4.90 23.68
N ASP A 60 -18.57 -3.58 23.53
CA ASP A 60 -19.24 -2.62 24.40
C ASP A 60 -20.77 -2.73 24.30
N VAL A 61 -21.30 -2.91 23.08
CA VAL A 61 -22.72 -3.17 22.85
C VAL A 61 -23.14 -4.51 23.45
N GLY A 62 -22.32 -5.56 23.31
CA GLY A 62 -22.57 -6.87 23.92
C GLY A 62 -22.54 -6.83 25.46
N ALA A 63 -21.75 -5.94 26.04
CA ALA A 63 -21.65 -5.73 27.48
C ALA A 63 -22.79 -4.89 28.07
N LEU A 64 -23.59 -4.20 27.24
CA LEU A 64 -24.69 -3.36 27.72
C LEU A 64 -25.82 -4.18 28.33
N PRO A 65 -26.32 -3.81 29.52
CA PRO A 65 -27.55 -4.39 30.07
C PRO A 65 -28.74 -4.16 29.13
N ALA A 66 -29.58 -5.19 28.95
CA ALA A 66 -30.67 -5.19 27.96
C ALA A 66 -31.65 -4.00 28.11
N ALA A 67 -31.87 -3.53 29.33
CA ALA A 67 -32.73 -2.35 29.60
C ALA A 67 -32.11 -1.05 29.07
N THR A 68 -30.78 -0.89 29.22
CA THR A 68 -30.02 0.25 28.72
C THR A 68 -29.92 0.22 27.20
N ALA A 69 -29.61 -0.94 26.61
CA ALA A 69 -29.54 -1.12 25.16
C ALA A 69 -30.87 -0.75 24.47
N ARG A 70 -32.02 -1.18 25.02
CA ARG A 70 -33.35 -0.82 24.48
C ARG A 70 -33.64 0.68 24.55
N LYS A 71 -33.12 1.38 25.56
CA LYS A 71 -33.30 2.84 25.71
C LYS A 71 -32.50 3.60 24.66
N GLU A 72 -31.23 3.24 24.45
CA GLU A 72 -30.35 3.83 23.43
C GLU A 72 -30.84 3.52 22.00
N LEU A 73 -31.27 2.28 21.71
CA LEU A 73 -31.84 1.95 20.41
C LEU A 73 -33.10 2.77 20.08
N LYS A 74 -33.90 3.12 21.10
CA LYS A 74 -35.11 3.91 20.94
C LYS A 74 -34.82 5.41 20.75
N SER A 75 -33.70 5.92 21.26
CA SER A 75 -33.27 7.30 20.97
C SER A 75 -32.72 7.43 19.55
N TRP A 76 -31.95 6.45 19.07
CA TRP A 76 -31.40 6.47 17.71
C TRP A 76 -32.44 6.25 16.61
N ALA A 77 -33.51 5.51 16.87
CA ALA A 77 -34.60 5.31 15.91
C ALA A 77 -35.55 6.52 15.78
N ARG A 78 -35.33 7.58 16.55
CA ARG A 78 -36.21 8.76 16.62
C ARG A 78 -35.69 9.97 15.84
N ASP A 79 -34.48 9.89 15.32
CA ASP A 79 -33.91 10.80 14.32
C ASP A 79 -34.11 10.21 12.91
#